data_AF-A0A7L0PYC2-F1
#
_entry.id   AF-A0A7L0PYC2-F1
#
_cell.length_a   1.000
_cell.length_b   1.000
_cell.length_c   1.000
_cell.angle_alpha   90.00
_cell.angle_beta   90.00
_cell.angle_gamma   90.00
#
_symmetry.space_group_name_H-M   'P 1'
#
loop_
_entity.id
_entity.type
_entity.pdbx_description
1 polymer ?
#
loop_
_entity_poly.entity_id
_entity_poly.type
_entity_poly.pdbx_seq_one_letter_code
_entity_poly.pdbx_strand_id
1 'polypeptide(L)'
;ISRQSFPVLANIRRRCLSGTNGRWHQMVGVGLGAALCAVPVVEKQNSVSLSNDALIKRAVSLVTDSTSTLLSQTTYALIEALTEYTKAVYTLVSLYKQYANLLGKMNSEEVDAVWQVVIGARVDMTTKQQEYLRLESSWMTALRLSEMAAEAAYQSGADQASVTARSHIQLVKSQVQEVRQLSQKAETKLAEAQTEELIKAQGEESSLPQGILGSTDAGEDPYLRED
;
A
#
# COMPACT_ATOMS: atom_id res chain seq x y z
N ILE A 1 27.46 22.58 -27.00
CA ILE A 1 27.70 21.19 -26.55
C ILE A 1 26.34 20.49 -26.51
N SER A 2 25.74 20.24 -27.68
CA SER A 2 25.82 19.05 -28.55
C SER A 2 25.17 17.79 -27.95
N ARG A 3 23.89 17.60 -28.32
CA ARG A 3 23.14 16.34 -28.23
C ARG A 3 23.56 15.45 -29.40
N GLN A 4 23.90 14.20 -29.13
CA GLN A 4 24.19 13.23 -30.19
C GLN A 4 23.05 12.21 -30.31
N SER A 5 22.40 12.25 -31.46
CA SER A 5 21.70 11.12 -32.08
C SER A 5 22.54 10.70 -33.29
N PHE A 6 22.68 9.39 -33.55
CA PHE A 6 23.15 8.87 -34.83
C PHE A 6 22.31 7.67 -35.29
N PRO A 7 22.08 7.54 -36.61
CA PRO A 7 21.22 6.51 -37.22
C PRO A 7 22.03 5.29 -37.68
N VAL A 8 21.37 4.15 -37.88
CA VAL A 8 21.94 3.01 -38.61
C VAL A 8 21.04 2.63 -39.78
N LEU A 9 21.59 2.84 -40.97
CA LEU A 9 21.09 2.46 -42.28
C LEU A 9 21.85 1.19 -42.66
N ALA A 10 21.16 0.09 -42.98
CA ALA A 10 21.80 -1.12 -43.48
C ALA A 10 21.08 -1.69 -44.70
N ASN A 11 21.91 -2.02 -45.68
CA ASN A 11 21.63 -2.25 -47.08
C ASN A 11 20.98 -3.59 -47.44
N ILE A 12 20.33 -3.52 -48.60
CA ILE A 12 19.90 -4.60 -49.50
C ILE A 12 21.07 -5.51 -49.92
N ARG A 13 20.89 -6.85 -49.89
CA ARG A 13 21.50 -7.75 -50.90
C ARG A 13 20.75 -9.09 -51.05
N ARG A 14 20.43 -9.41 -52.31
CA ARG A 14 19.86 -10.67 -52.83
C ARG A 14 20.78 -11.89 -52.62
N ARG A 15 20.17 -13.08 -52.43
CA ARG A 15 20.49 -14.34 -53.15
C ARG A 15 19.49 -15.44 -52.72
N CYS A 16 18.64 -15.88 -53.66
CA CYS A 16 18.73 -17.18 -54.36
C CYS A 16 18.49 -18.40 -53.45
N LEU A 17 17.25 -18.91 -53.49
CA LEU A 17 16.89 -20.22 -52.99
C LEU A 17 16.98 -21.24 -54.14
N SER A 18 17.74 -22.31 -53.92
CA SER A 18 17.69 -23.54 -54.71
C SER A 18 18.10 -24.71 -53.82
N GLY A 19 17.32 -25.79 -53.88
CA GLY A 19 17.47 -27.02 -53.09
C GLY A 19 16.11 -27.62 -52.75
N THR A 20 15.33 -28.09 -53.73
CA THR A 20 15.25 -29.50 -54.19
C THR A 20 15.13 -30.55 -53.09
N ASN A 21 13.91 -31.03 -52.82
CA ASN A 21 13.53 -32.46 -52.93
C ASN A 21 12.11 -32.69 -52.40
N GLY A 22 11.26 -33.33 -53.20
CA GLY A 22 9.91 -33.71 -52.79
C GLY A 22 9.02 -34.14 -53.95
N ARG A 23 9.38 -35.27 -54.56
CA ARG A 23 8.73 -35.92 -55.70
C ARG A 23 7.34 -36.44 -55.35
N TRP A 24 6.28 -35.91 -55.99
CA TRP A 24 4.99 -36.58 -56.14
C TRP A 24 4.44 -36.36 -57.55
N HIS A 25 3.82 -37.43 -58.07
CA HIS A 25 3.51 -37.69 -59.46
C HIS A 25 2.46 -36.76 -60.08
N GLN A 26 2.60 -36.61 -61.41
CA GLN A 26 1.56 -36.16 -62.33
C GLN A 26 0.28 -36.99 -62.18
N MET A 27 -0.85 -36.29 -62.11
CA MET A 27 -2.04 -36.69 -62.86
C MET A 27 -2.76 -35.43 -63.35
N VAL A 28 -2.77 -35.27 -64.66
CA VAL A 28 -3.53 -34.25 -65.39
C VAL A 28 -4.98 -34.72 -65.41
N GLY A 29 -5.82 -34.07 -64.62
CA GLY A 29 -7.28 -34.14 -64.75
C GLY A 29 -7.78 -32.83 -65.33
N VAL A 30 -8.09 -32.82 -66.62
CA VAL A 30 -8.86 -31.75 -67.26
C VAL A 30 -10.27 -31.79 -66.70
N GLY A 31 -10.54 -30.94 -65.71
CA GLY A 31 -11.87 -30.66 -65.21
C GLY A 31 -12.19 -29.19 -65.44
N LEU A 32 -13.09 -28.92 -66.39
CA LEU A 32 -13.68 -27.61 -66.61
C LEU A 32 -14.64 -27.30 -65.44
N GLY A 33 -14.09 -26.88 -64.31
CA GLY A 33 -14.84 -26.39 -63.16
C GLY A 33 -14.54 -24.92 -62.98
N ALA A 34 -15.51 -24.04 -63.26
CA ALA A 34 -15.44 -22.65 -62.88
C ALA A 34 -15.43 -22.55 -61.34
N ALA A 35 -14.24 -22.64 -60.74
CA ALA A 35 -14.05 -22.27 -59.36
C ALA A 35 -14.16 -20.74 -59.29
N LEU A 36 -15.38 -20.24 -59.07
CA LEU A 36 -15.61 -18.89 -58.61
C LEU A 36 -14.80 -18.74 -57.31
N CYS A 37 -13.65 -18.07 -57.40
CA CYS A 37 -12.92 -17.60 -56.23
C CYS A 37 -13.87 -16.68 -55.46
N ALA A 38 -14.57 -17.22 -54.47
CA ALA A 38 -15.28 -16.43 -53.49
C ALA A 38 -14.23 -15.68 -52.67
N VAL A 39 -13.83 -14.51 -53.15
CA VAL A 39 -13.11 -13.54 -52.35
C VAL A 39 -14.08 -13.14 -51.23
N PRO A 40 -13.73 -13.29 -49.94
CA PRO A 40 -14.58 -12.81 -48.87
C PRO A 40 -14.74 -11.30 -49.08
N VAL A 41 -15.96 -10.89 -49.45
CA VAL A 41 -16.33 -9.49 -49.48
C VAL A 41 -16.35 -9.04 -48.03
N VAL A 42 -15.24 -8.44 -47.59
CA VAL A 42 -15.23 -7.66 -46.36
C VAL A 42 -16.01 -6.39 -46.69
N GLU A 43 -17.29 -6.38 -46.32
CA GLU A 43 -18.10 -5.17 -46.28
C GLU A 43 -17.53 -4.26 -45.20
N LYS A 44 -16.47 -3.54 -45.57
CA LYS A 44 -15.70 -2.68 -44.68
C LYS A 44 -16.24 -1.25 -44.76
N GLN A 45 -17.50 -1.02 -44.39
CA GLN A 45 -17.97 0.37 -44.26
C GLN A 45 -19.16 0.51 -43.28
N ASN A 46 -18.87 1.18 -42.15
CA ASN A 46 -19.76 2.06 -41.39
C ASN A 46 -20.65 1.54 -40.24
N SER A 47 -20.77 0.24 -39.97
CA SER A 47 -21.58 -0.25 -38.83
C SER A 47 -20.78 -0.60 -37.56
N VAL A 48 -19.50 -0.93 -37.69
CA VAL A 48 -18.66 -1.42 -36.57
C VAL A 48 -18.27 -0.30 -35.59
N SER A 49 -18.14 0.96 -36.03
CA SER A 49 -17.73 2.08 -35.16
C SER A 49 -18.86 2.65 -34.29
N LEU A 50 -20.12 2.30 -34.59
CA LEU A 50 -21.31 2.75 -33.86
C LEU A 50 -22.14 1.59 -33.28
N SER A 51 -21.66 0.35 -33.39
CA SER A 51 -22.32 -0.79 -32.74
C SER A 51 -22.33 -0.60 -31.22
N ASN A 52 -23.43 -0.96 -30.56
CA ASN A 52 -23.53 -0.96 -29.10
C ASN A 52 -22.38 -1.74 -28.46
N ASP A 53 -21.93 -2.84 -29.08
CA ASP A 53 -20.79 -3.64 -28.60
C ASP A 53 -19.47 -2.84 -28.59
N ALA A 54 -19.21 -2.05 -29.64
CA ALA A 54 -18.01 -1.22 -29.73
C ALA A 54 -18.07 -0.07 -28.71
N LEU A 55 -19.24 0.53 -28.50
CA LEU A 55 -19.46 1.55 -27.48
C LEU A 55 -19.28 0.98 -26.07
N ILE A 56 -19.80 -0.21 -25.79
CA ILE A 56 -19.62 -0.91 -24.51
C ILE A 56 -18.15 -1.21 -24.25
N LYS A 57 -17.42 -1.78 -25.21
CA LYS A 57 -15.97 -2.03 -25.08
C LYS A 57 -15.18 -0.77 -24.80
N ARG A 58 -15.52 0.36 -25.45
CA ARG A 58 -14.90 1.65 -25.19
C ARG A 58 -15.21 2.17 -23.78
N ALA A 59 -16.47 2.10 -23.36
CA ALA A 59 -16.87 2.50 -22.01
C ALA A 59 -16.13 1.67 -20.95
N VAL A 60 -16.03 0.36 -21.16
CA VAL A 60 -15.30 -0.55 -20.29
C VAL A 60 -13.81 -0.21 -20.24
N SER A 61 -13.15 0.03 -21.39
CA SER A 61 -11.75 0.48 -21.41
C SER A 61 -11.54 1.75 -20.60
N LEU A 62 -12.42 2.76 -20.74
CA LEU A 62 -12.35 4.00 -19.97
C LEU A 62 -12.54 3.76 -18.47
N VAL A 63 -13.47 2.89 -18.09
CA VAL A 63 -13.68 2.51 -16.69
C VAL A 63 -12.46 1.77 -16.13
N THR A 64 -11.88 0.82 -16.88
CA THR A 64 -10.67 0.11 -16.47
C THR A 64 -9.48 1.06 -16.28
N ASP A 65 -9.24 1.98 -17.23
CA ASP A 65 -8.13 2.94 -17.13
C ASP A 65 -8.32 3.93 -15.96
N SER A 66 -9.55 4.43 -15.79
CA SER A 66 -9.89 5.36 -14.71
C SER A 66 -9.80 4.71 -13.33
N THR A 67 -10.31 3.48 -13.18
CA THR A 67 -10.23 2.73 -11.91
C THR A 67 -8.80 2.32 -11.59
N SER A 68 -8.00 1.93 -12.59
CA SER A 68 -6.57 1.67 -12.42
C SER A 68 -5.83 2.92 -11.89
N THR A 69 -6.10 4.09 -12.47
CA THR A 69 -5.51 5.37 -12.00
C THR A 69 -5.94 5.69 -10.56
N LEU A 70 -7.23 5.58 -10.26
CA LEU A 70 -7.75 5.81 -8.91
C LEU A 70 -7.14 4.85 -7.89
N LEU A 71 -6.99 3.58 -8.26
CA LEU A 71 -6.38 2.56 -7.42
C LEU A 71 -4.91 2.88 -7.14
N SER A 72 -4.12 3.25 -8.15
CA SER A 72 -2.73 3.66 -7.95
C SER A 72 -2.62 4.87 -7.00
N GLN A 73 -3.47 5.89 -7.19
CA GLN A 73 -3.42 7.10 -6.37
C GLN A 73 -3.83 6.84 -4.92
N THR A 74 -4.92 6.10 -4.70
CA THR A 74 -5.35 5.74 -3.34
C THR A 74 -4.36 4.79 -2.66
N THR A 75 -3.69 3.92 -3.43
CA THR A 75 -2.61 3.05 -2.91
C THR A 75 -1.43 3.90 -2.44
N TYR A 76 -0.97 4.85 -3.25
CA TYR A 76 0.11 5.75 -2.88
C TYR A 76 -0.21 6.56 -1.62
N ALA A 77 -1.39 7.20 -1.58
CA ALA A 77 -1.83 7.99 -0.44
C ALA A 77 -1.94 7.14 0.85
N LEU A 78 -2.46 5.91 0.74
CA LEU A 78 -2.54 5.00 1.89
C LEU A 78 -1.16 4.57 2.39
N ILE A 79 -0.23 4.22 1.49
CA ILE A 79 1.13 3.85 1.86
C ILE A 79 1.85 5.02 2.56
N GLU A 80 1.70 6.23 2.03
CA GLU A 80 2.26 7.44 2.65
C GLU A 80 1.67 7.66 4.05
N ALA A 81 0.34 7.60 4.21
CA ALA A 81 -0.31 7.78 5.51
C ALA A 81 0.07 6.70 6.53
N LEU A 82 0.16 5.44 6.12
CA LEU A 82 0.65 4.34 6.96
C LEU A 82 2.12 4.56 7.38
N THR A 83 2.94 5.09 6.48
CA THR A 83 4.34 5.39 6.75
C THR A 83 4.48 6.51 7.78
N GLU A 84 3.71 7.60 7.62
CA GLU A 84 3.68 8.71 8.57
C GLU A 84 3.13 8.28 9.94
N TYR A 85 2.08 7.46 9.98
CA TYR A 85 1.60 6.86 11.21
C TYR A 85 2.67 5.99 11.88
N THR A 86 3.36 5.14 11.12
CA THR A 86 4.45 4.29 11.63
C THR A 86 5.59 5.14 12.23
N LYS A 87 5.94 6.27 11.62
CA LYS A 87 6.93 7.21 12.17
C LYS A 87 6.46 7.84 13.49
N ALA A 88 5.19 8.24 13.58
CA ALA A 88 4.62 8.78 14.81
C ALA A 88 4.64 7.73 15.95
N VAL A 89 4.32 6.47 15.64
CA VAL A 89 4.44 5.35 16.60
C VAL A 89 5.88 5.19 17.07
N TYR A 90 6.87 5.19 16.18
CA TYR A 90 8.29 5.07 16.57
C TYR A 90 8.81 6.28 17.37
N THR A 91 8.29 7.47 17.10
CA THR A 91 8.56 8.66 17.91
C THR A 91 8.09 8.43 19.33
N LEU A 92 6.84 7.95 19.50
CA LEU A 92 6.28 7.65 20.81
C LEU A 92 7.04 6.53 21.53
N VAL A 93 7.44 5.46 20.84
CA VAL A 93 8.31 4.40 21.38
C VAL A 93 9.61 5.00 21.94
N SER A 94 10.23 5.91 21.20
CA SER A 94 11.51 6.52 21.58
C SER A 94 11.37 7.43 22.79
N LEU A 95 10.24 8.13 22.92
CA LEU A 95 9.92 8.94 24.09
C LEU A 95 9.70 8.08 25.34
N TYR A 96 8.93 6.98 25.23
CA TYR A 96 8.74 6.04 26.35
C TYR A 96 10.05 5.47 26.86
N LYS A 97 10.92 5.02 25.94
CA LYS A 97 12.22 4.48 26.33
C LYS A 97 13.13 5.51 26.98
N GLN A 98 13.11 6.75 26.50
CA GLN A 98 13.88 7.84 27.11
C GLN A 98 13.36 8.18 28.50
N TYR A 99 12.04 8.35 28.64
CA TYR A 99 11.39 8.59 29.93
C TYR A 99 11.77 7.48 30.93
N ALA A 100 11.61 6.22 30.54
CA ALA A 100 11.96 5.05 31.36
C ALA A 100 13.46 4.93 31.73
N ASN A 101 14.36 5.67 31.07
CA ASN A 101 15.79 5.70 31.39
C ASN A 101 16.18 6.89 32.28
N LEU A 102 15.31 7.91 32.33
CA LEU A 102 15.48 9.16 33.06
C LEU A 102 14.61 9.23 34.32
N LEU A 103 13.74 8.23 34.50
CA LEU A 103 13.14 7.86 35.78
C LEU A 103 14.19 7.91 36.91
N GLY A 104 13.81 8.55 38.02
CA GLY A 104 14.65 8.82 39.19
C GLY A 104 15.78 9.85 39.01
N LYS A 105 16.02 10.37 37.80
CA LYS A 105 17.13 11.30 37.47
C LYS A 105 16.68 12.72 37.13
N MET A 106 15.38 12.93 37.03
CA MET A 106 14.75 14.21 36.70
C MET A 106 14.05 14.79 37.92
N ASN A 107 13.99 16.12 38.00
CA ASN A 107 13.11 16.79 38.95
C ASN A 107 11.65 16.78 38.45
N SER A 108 10.71 17.17 39.30
CA SER A 108 9.27 17.12 38.97
C SER A 108 8.87 17.98 37.77
N GLU A 109 9.54 19.12 37.53
CA GLU A 109 9.25 20.00 36.39
C GLU A 109 9.73 19.38 35.08
N GLU A 110 10.92 18.77 35.09
CA GLU A 110 11.48 18.05 33.95
C GLU A 110 10.63 16.83 33.57
N VAL A 111 10.14 16.09 34.56
CA VAL A 111 9.22 14.96 34.37
C VAL A 111 7.92 15.42 33.70
N ASP A 112 7.29 16.50 34.20
CA ASP A 112 6.06 17.03 33.61
C ASP A 112 6.30 17.52 32.17
N ALA A 113 7.40 18.24 31.92
CA ALA A 113 7.74 18.71 30.57
C ALA A 113 7.89 17.55 29.56
N VAL A 114 8.61 16.48 29.94
CA VAL A 114 8.73 15.28 29.09
C VAL A 114 7.37 14.61 28.91
N TRP A 115 6.55 14.54 29.95
CA TRP A 115 5.22 13.94 29.87
C TRP A 115 4.28 14.72 28.94
N GLN A 116 4.34 16.06 28.93
CA GLN A 116 3.58 16.88 27.97
C GLN A 116 3.99 16.58 26.52
N VAL A 117 5.28 16.34 26.26
CA VAL A 117 5.76 15.92 24.92
C VAL A 117 5.19 14.54 24.54
N VAL A 118 5.14 13.60 25.49
CA VAL A 118 4.52 12.27 25.28
C VAL A 118 3.03 12.40 24.94
N ILE A 119 2.30 13.26 25.65
CA ILE A 119 0.88 13.53 25.37
C ILE A 119 0.72 14.12 23.95
N GLY A 120 1.53 15.11 23.60
CA GLY A 120 1.51 15.71 22.26
C GLY A 120 1.78 14.68 21.16
N ALA A 121 2.78 13.82 21.35
CA ALA A 121 3.10 12.74 20.42
C ALA A 121 1.98 11.70 20.31
N ARG A 122 1.26 11.39 21.40
CA ARG A 122 0.06 10.52 21.36
C ARG A 122 -1.05 11.15 20.50
N VAL A 123 -1.31 12.45 20.66
CA VAL A 123 -2.32 13.16 19.87
C VAL A 123 -1.96 13.17 18.38
N ASP A 124 -0.70 13.42 18.04
CA ASP A 124 -0.23 13.35 16.65
C ASP A 124 -0.39 11.93 16.09
N MET A 125 0.05 10.89 16.82
CA MET A 125 -0.12 9.49 16.43
C MET A 125 -1.58 9.13 16.17
N THR A 126 -2.52 9.52 17.05
CA THR A 126 -3.96 9.30 16.86
C THR A 126 -4.51 10.05 15.65
N THR A 127 -4.02 11.26 15.38
CA THR A 127 -4.42 12.05 14.21
C THR A 127 -3.98 11.35 12.91
N LYS A 128 -2.73 10.87 12.86
CA LYS A 128 -2.22 10.07 11.74
C LYS A 128 -2.97 8.74 11.59
N GLN A 129 -3.36 8.14 12.71
CA GLN A 129 -4.19 6.93 12.71
C GLN A 129 -5.53 7.14 12.00
N GLN A 130 -6.23 8.21 12.37
CA GLN A 130 -7.51 8.55 11.78
C GLN A 130 -7.39 8.83 10.27
N GLU A 131 -6.31 9.50 9.86
CA GLU A 131 -6.08 9.80 8.44
C GLU A 131 -5.76 8.53 7.62
N TYR A 132 -4.94 7.61 8.14
CA TYR A 132 -4.70 6.34 7.41
C TYR A 132 -6.00 5.53 7.30
N LEU A 133 -6.83 5.47 8.35
CA LEU A 133 -8.10 4.73 8.31
C LEU A 133 -9.07 5.29 7.27
N ARG A 134 -9.12 6.63 7.15
CA ARG A 134 -9.91 7.32 6.13
C ARG A 134 -9.42 6.96 4.72
N LEU A 135 -8.11 7.02 4.49
CA LEU A 135 -7.51 6.68 3.20
C LEU A 135 -7.63 5.18 2.88
N GLU A 136 -7.62 4.32 3.89
CA GLU A 136 -7.84 2.89 3.73
C GLU A 136 -9.26 2.60 3.21
N SER A 137 -10.26 3.27 3.76
CA SER A 137 -11.64 3.18 3.26
C SER A 137 -11.75 3.61 1.79
N SER A 138 -11.07 4.71 1.42
CA SER A 138 -10.99 5.17 0.03
C SER A 138 -10.31 4.15 -0.88
N TRP A 139 -9.20 3.55 -0.43
CA TRP A 139 -8.46 2.52 -1.17
C TRP A 139 -9.29 1.25 -1.36
N MET A 140 -9.97 0.77 -0.31
CA MET A 140 -10.86 -0.40 -0.42
C MET A 140 -11.99 -0.16 -1.42
N THR A 141 -12.50 1.07 -1.52
CA THR A 141 -13.51 1.44 -2.51
C THR A 141 -12.93 1.42 -3.93
N ALA A 142 -11.75 2.01 -4.15
CA ALA A 142 -11.05 1.97 -5.44
C ALA A 142 -10.71 0.55 -5.88
N LEU A 143 -10.34 -0.31 -4.93
CA LEU A 143 -10.05 -1.72 -5.14
C LEU A 143 -11.28 -2.46 -5.66
N ARG A 144 -12.44 -2.31 -5.01
CA ARG A 144 -13.70 -2.93 -5.43
C ARG A 144 -14.16 -2.42 -6.79
N LEU A 145 -14.02 -1.12 -7.06
CA LEU A 145 -14.32 -0.55 -8.37
C LEU A 145 -13.43 -1.17 -9.47
N SER A 146 -12.15 -1.37 -9.17
CA SER A 146 -11.20 -2.00 -10.10
C SER A 146 -11.53 -3.48 -10.33
N GLU A 147 -11.94 -4.21 -9.29
CA GLU A 147 -12.38 -5.60 -9.40
C GLU A 147 -13.62 -5.72 -10.31
N MET A 148 -14.60 -4.82 -10.14
CA MET A 148 -15.77 -4.75 -11.03
C MET A 148 -15.40 -4.35 -12.46
N ALA A 149 -14.47 -3.41 -12.63
CA ALA A 149 -13.99 -3.00 -13.96
C ALA A 149 -13.26 -4.13 -14.69
N ALA A 150 -12.46 -4.92 -13.97
CA ALA A 150 -11.79 -6.10 -14.52
C ALA A 150 -12.80 -7.17 -14.95
N GLU A 151 -13.88 -7.34 -14.19
CA GLU A 151 -14.96 -8.28 -14.54
C GLU A 151 -15.76 -7.79 -15.75
N ALA A 152 -16.09 -6.50 -15.83
CA ALA A 152 -16.74 -5.93 -17.01
C ALA A 152 -15.86 -6.03 -18.27
N ALA A 153 -14.53 -5.85 -18.14
CA ALA A 153 -13.56 -6.10 -19.21
C ALA A 153 -13.61 -7.54 -19.70
N TYR A 154 -13.68 -8.51 -18.79
CA TYR A 154 -13.82 -9.92 -19.15
C TYR A 154 -15.13 -10.19 -19.89
N GLN A 155 -16.27 -9.71 -19.35
CA GLN A 155 -17.60 -9.95 -19.93
C GLN A 155 -17.80 -9.30 -21.30
N SER A 156 -17.07 -8.22 -21.60
CA SER A 156 -17.10 -7.55 -22.91
C SER A 156 -16.07 -8.11 -23.90
N GLY A 157 -15.34 -9.18 -23.55
CA GLY A 157 -14.33 -9.80 -24.41
C GLY A 157 -13.01 -9.03 -24.49
N ALA A 158 -12.74 -8.13 -23.54
CA ALA A 158 -11.48 -7.41 -23.38
C ALA A 158 -10.54 -8.16 -22.40
N ASP A 159 -10.21 -9.42 -22.71
CA ASP A 159 -9.47 -10.33 -21.81
C ASP A 159 -8.14 -9.75 -21.33
N GLN A 160 -7.38 -9.11 -22.22
CA GLN A 160 -6.09 -8.51 -21.87
C GLN A 160 -6.24 -7.41 -20.82
N ALA A 161 -7.23 -6.51 -20.99
CA ALA A 161 -7.51 -5.46 -20.01
C ALA A 161 -7.93 -6.04 -18.66
N SER A 162 -8.73 -7.11 -18.68
CA SER A 162 -9.12 -7.83 -17.46
C SER A 162 -7.94 -8.43 -16.72
N VAL A 163 -7.05 -9.14 -17.43
CA VAL A 163 -5.84 -9.74 -16.84
C VAL A 163 -4.92 -8.65 -16.28
N THR A 164 -4.66 -7.59 -17.03
CA THR A 164 -3.83 -6.46 -16.58
C THR A 164 -4.41 -5.82 -15.31
N ALA A 165 -5.72 -5.56 -15.27
CA ALA A 165 -6.37 -4.99 -14.10
C ALA A 165 -6.27 -5.91 -12.88
N ARG A 166 -6.50 -7.22 -13.05
CA ARG A 166 -6.36 -8.22 -11.97
C ARG A 166 -4.93 -8.31 -11.45
N SER A 167 -3.92 -8.30 -12.33
CA SER A 167 -2.52 -8.27 -11.92
C SER A 167 -2.18 -7.00 -11.13
N HIS A 168 -2.67 -5.84 -11.56
CA HIS A 168 -2.49 -4.58 -10.84
C HIS A 168 -3.14 -4.63 -9.44
N ILE A 169 -4.36 -5.16 -9.33
CA ILE A 169 -5.07 -5.37 -8.06
C ILE A 169 -4.23 -6.23 -7.09
N GLN A 170 -3.65 -7.33 -7.57
CA GLN A 170 -2.82 -8.21 -6.71
C GLN A 170 -1.55 -7.51 -6.24
N LEU A 171 -0.88 -6.77 -7.14
CA LEU A 171 0.33 -6.02 -6.80
C LEU A 171 0.06 -5.01 -5.68
N VAL A 172 -0.96 -4.17 -5.83
CA VAL A 172 -1.25 -3.13 -4.82
C VAL A 172 -1.71 -3.73 -3.49
N LYS A 173 -2.43 -4.87 -3.51
CA LYS A 173 -2.78 -5.62 -2.29
C LYS A 173 -1.52 -6.07 -1.55
N SER A 174 -0.53 -6.61 -2.26
CA SER A 174 0.76 -7.01 -1.65
C SER A 174 1.49 -5.82 -1.03
N GLN A 175 1.62 -4.72 -1.78
CA GLN A 175 2.31 -3.52 -1.32
C GLN A 175 1.69 -2.92 -0.05
N VAL A 176 0.36 -2.77 -0.02
CA VAL A 176 -0.34 -2.27 1.17
C VAL A 176 -0.16 -3.21 2.35
N GLN A 177 -0.19 -4.52 2.12
CA GLN A 177 -0.02 -5.51 3.17
C GLN A 177 1.38 -5.49 3.79
N GLU A 178 2.43 -5.33 2.99
CA GLU A 178 3.81 -5.21 3.47
C GLU A 178 3.98 -4.00 4.39
N VAL A 179 3.46 -2.83 3.98
CA VAL A 179 3.56 -1.60 4.78
C VAL A 179 2.71 -1.71 6.06
N ARG A 180 1.55 -2.35 5.99
CA ARG A 180 0.72 -2.63 7.18
C ARG A 180 1.45 -3.50 8.20
N GLN A 181 2.18 -4.53 7.76
CA GLN A 181 2.96 -5.37 8.67
C GLN A 181 4.04 -4.58 9.40
N LEU A 182 4.68 -3.62 8.72
CA LEU A 182 5.65 -2.72 9.36
C LEU A 182 5.01 -1.85 10.44
N SER A 183 3.81 -1.32 10.18
CA SER A 183 3.03 -0.56 11.15
C SER A 183 2.67 -1.40 12.37
N GLN A 184 2.14 -2.62 12.19
CA GLN A 184 1.80 -3.54 13.29
C GLN A 184 3.01 -3.92 14.15
N LYS A 185 4.17 -4.09 13.52
CA LYS A 185 5.43 -4.31 14.24
C LYS A 185 5.82 -3.10 15.10
N ALA A 186 5.58 -1.89 14.61
CA ALA A 186 5.83 -0.67 15.39
C ALA A 186 4.86 -0.56 16.58
N GLU A 187 3.58 -0.89 16.39
CA GLU A 187 2.57 -0.92 17.46
C GLU A 187 2.93 -1.93 18.55
N THR A 188 3.43 -3.11 18.17
CA THR A 188 3.91 -4.12 19.12
C THR A 188 5.05 -3.56 19.99
N LYS A 189 6.03 -2.89 19.37
CA LYS A 189 7.11 -2.22 20.10
C LYS A 189 6.64 -1.09 21.00
N LEU A 190 5.57 -0.40 20.63
CA LEU A 190 4.95 0.62 21.46
C LEU A 190 4.34 0.00 22.71
N ALA A 191 3.59 -1.10 22.55
CA ALA A 191 3.05 -1.84 23.69
C ALA A 191 4.17 -2.33 24.63
N GLU A 192 5.24 -2.90 24.08
CA GLU A 192 6.43 -3.30 24.87
C GLU A 192 7.02 -2.12 25.65
N ALA A 193 7.28 -0.99 24.99
CA ALA A 193 7.86 0.19 25.63
C ALA A 193 6.97 0.78 26.73
N GLN A 194 5.65 0.74 26.55
CA GLN A 194 4.68 1.15 27.58
C GLN A 194 4.70 0.20 28.78
N THR A 195 4.79 -1.11 28.56
CA THR A 195 4.89 -2.08 29.66
C THR A 195 6.20 -1.96 30.44
N GLU A 196 7.33 -1.73 29.76
CA GLU A 196 8.63 -1.51 30.40
C GLU A 196 8.66 -0.26 31.28
N GLU A 197 8.03 0.82 30.82
CA GLU A 197 7.92 2.07 31.57
C GLU A 197 7.11 1.88 32.86
N LEU A 198 5.93 1.25 32.78
CA LEU A 198 5.09 0.99 33.95
C LEU A 198 5.79 0.14 35.01
N ILE A 199 6.51 -0.90 34.60
CA ILE A 199 7.25 -1.78 35.53
C ILE A 199 8.36 -0.99 36.25
N LYS A 200 9.09 -0.13 35.54
CA LYS A 200 10.15 0.68 36.14
C LYS A 200 9.61 1.76 37.07
N ALA A 201 8.53 2.45 36.69
CA ALA A 201 7.88 3.45 37.52
C ALA A 201 7.43 2.85 38.87
N GLN A 202 6.81 1.66 38.84
CA GLN A 202 6.44 0.92 40.06
C GLN A 202 7.65 0.49 40.90
N GLY A 203 8.73 0.07 40.23
CA GLY A 203 9.97 -0.30 40.89
C GLY A 203 10.61 0.87 41.64
N GLU A 204 10.63 2.07 41.06
CA GLU A 204 11.16 3.27 41.72
C GLU A 204 10.30 3.76 42.88
N GLU A 205 8.97 3.74 42.75
CA GLU A 205 8.05 4.04 43.86
C GLU A 205 8.25 3.07 45.04
N SER A 206 8.54 1.79 44.75
CA SER A 206 8.85 0.78 45.78
C SER A 206 10.28 0.84 46.33
N SER A 207 11.20 1.53 45.64
CA SER A 207 12.61 1.66 46.04
C SER A 207 12.87 2.88 46.93
N LEU A 208 11.88 3.76 47.08
CA LEU A 208 11.92 4.82 48.08
C LEU A 208 11.93 4.19 49.48
N PRO A 209 12.89 4.54 50.35
CA PRO A 209 12.95 3.94 51.67
C PRO A 209 11.71 4.32 52.48
N GLN A 210 10.89 3.33 52.82
CA GLN A 210 10.01 3.38 53.97
C GLN A 210 10.90 3.45 55.22
N GLY A 211 11.38 4.66 55.57
CA GLY A 211 12.44 4.80 56.57
C GLY A 211 12.79 6.23 57.00
N ILE A 212 11.85 6.89 57.69
CA ILE A 212 12.08 7.75 58.88
C ILE A 212 12.86 9.07 58.67
N LEU A 213 12.14 10.20 58.67
CA LEU A 213 12.19 11.15 59.80
C LEU A 213 11.02 12.14 59.75
N GLY A 214 10.03 11.83 60.56
CA GLY A 214 8.98 12.70 61.02
C GLY A 214 8.54 12.24 62.41
N SER A 215 9.51 12.04 63.32
CA SER A 215 9.26 12.21 64.75
C SER A 215 8.89 13.68 64.95
N THR A 216 7.63 13.99 64.73
CA THR A 216 6.99 15.13 65.36
C THR A 216 6.39 14.57 66.63
N ASP A 217 7.13 14.75 67.71
CA ASP A 217 6.59 14.98 69.03
C ASP A 217 5.43 15.99 68.92
N ALA A 218 4.21 15.46 68.76
CA ALA A 218 2.94 16.18 68.76
C ALA A 218 1.81 15.16 68.96
N GLY A 219 1.97 14.38 70.02
CA GLY A 219 0.97 13.46 70.55
C GLY A 219 1.18 13.40 72.04
N GLU A 220 1.04 14.56 72.71
CA GLU A 220 0.82 14.61 74.15
C GLU A 220 -0.37 13.71 74.45
N ASP A 221 -0.10 12.52 74.99
CA ASP A 221 -1.10 11.66 75.59
C ASP A 221 -1.66 12.41 76.81
N PRO A 222 -2.93 12.88 76.78
CA PRO A 222 -3.46 13.75 77.83
C PRO A 222 -3.81 13.00 79.13
N TYR A 223 -3.46 11.71 79.24
CA TYR A 223 -3.82 10.85 80.38
C TYR A 223 -2.66 10.39 81.27
N LEU A 224 -1.45 10.95 81.12
CA LEU A 224 -0.27 10.52 81.91
C LEU A 224 0.37 11.61 82.79
N ARG A 225 -0.45 12.44 83.46
CA ARG A 225 0.02 13.19 84.64
C ARG A 225 -0.95 13.02 85.81
N GLU A 226 -0.69 12.01 86.62
CA GLU A 226 -1.11 11.98 88.02
C GLU A 226 0.15 11.83 88.89
N ASP A 227 0.10 12.49 90.05
CA ASP A 227 1.08 12.69 91.14
C ASP A 227 1.85 14.02 91.16
#